data_AF-W2C0G2-F1
#
_entry.id   AF-W2C0G2-F1
#
_cell.length_a   1.000
_cell.length_b   1.000
_cell.length_c   1.000
_cell.angle_alpha   90.00
_cell.angle_beta   90.00
_cell.angle_gamma   90.00
#
_symmetry.space_group_name_H-M   'P 1'
#
loop_
_entity.id
_entity.type
_entity.pdbx_description
1 polymer ?
#
loop_
_entity_poly.entity_id
_entity_poly.type
_entity_poly.pdbx_seq_one_letter_code
_entity_poly.pdbx_strand_id
1 'polypeptide(L)'
;MHTKSLVVLAILLLFAVVGCDKENWRFTTPNRFDVDASAHQLEVGTSIGTLINYVRINGRKEVGLYSMQRVTSRSVYIPADADSCCVYWNVNNPTNLADTIEVIGGWFSIMDTGELKHIRIDENDSGRNRDLVIEVCGDVIGRDIVIHQKKK
;
A
#
# COMPACT_ATOMS: atom_id res chain seq x y z
N MET A 1 -50.79 -31.04 1.47
CA MET A 1 -49.52 -30.83 2.23
C MET A 1 -48.48 -30.22 1.29
N HIS A 2 -48.50 -28.90 1.04
CA HIS A 2 -47.51 -28.24 0.15
C HIS A 2 -46.86 -26.98 0.75
N THR A 3 -47.23 -26.60 1.98
CA THR A 3 -46.75 -25.38 2.64
C THR A 3 -45.35 -25.53 3.25
N LYS A 4 -44.94 -26.75 3.64
CA LYS A 4 -43.62 -26.99 4.24
C LYS A 4 -42.45 -26.82 3.26
N SER A 5 -42.67 -27.11 1.97
CA SER A 5 -41.64 -27.04 0.93
C SER A 5 -41.33 -25.60 0.50
N LEU A 6 -42.36 -24.75 0.43
CA LEU A 6 -42.25 -23.34 0.07
C LEU A 6 -41.50 -22.53 1.13
N VAL A 7 -41.69 -22.84 2.41
CA VAL A 7 -41.01 -22.15 3.51
C VAL A 7 -39.51 -22.47 3.51
N VAL A 8 -39.13 -23.72 3.25
CA VAL A 8 -37.71 -24.12 3.17
C VAL A 8 -37.01 -23.47 1.97
N LEU A 9 -37.70 -23.38 0.82
CA LEU A 9 -37.17 -22.71 -0.36
C LEU A 9 -37.00 -21.19 -0.13
N ALA A 10 -37.96 -20.55 0.55
CA ALA A 10 -37.87 -19.13 0.91
C ALA A 10 -36.72 -18.85 1.89
N ILE A 11 -36.49 -19.73 2.86
CA ILE A 11 -35.37 -19.62 3.81
C ILE A 11 -34.03 -19.81 3.10
N LEU A 12 -33.90 -20.79 2.19
CA LEU A 12 -32.68 -20.99 1.39
C LEU A 12 -32.38 -19.79 0.48
N LEU A 13 -33.41 -19.19 -0.12
CA LEU A 13 -33.25 -17.96 -0.91
C LEU A 13 -32.80 -16.78 -0.02
N LEU A 14 -33.34 -16.64 1.19
CA LEU A 14 -32.91 -15.62 2.17
C LEU A 14 -31.43 -15.76 2.57
N PHE A 15 -30.90 -16.99 2.69
CA PHE A 15 -29.47 -17.22 2.93
C PHE A 15 -28.60 -17.08 1.68
N ALA A 16 -29.16 -17.23 0.48
CA ALA A 16 -28.45 -17.00 -0.78
C ALA A 16 -28.27 -15.51 -1.11
N VAL A 17 -29.06 -14.61 -0.51
CA VAL A 17 -28.88 -13.14 -0.63
C VAL A 17 -27.95 -12.56 0.43
N VAL A 18 -27.41 -13.37 1.35
CA VAL A 18 -26.15 -13.03 2.01
C VAL A 18 -25.04 -13.30 0.99
N GLY A 19 -25.12 -12.58 -0.13
CA GLY A 19 -23.98 -12.38 -0.99
C GLY A 19 -22.87 -11.96 -0.07
N CYS A 20 -21.74 -12.68 -0.15
CA CYS A 20 -20.49 -12.24 0.40
C CYS A 20 -20.32 -10.81 -0.11
N ASP A 21 -20.70 -9.82 0.71
CA ASP A 21 -20.55 -8.42 0.35
C ASP A 21 -19.08 -8.32 -0.02
N LYS A 22 -18.81 -7.93 -1.27
CA LYS A 22 -17.47 -7.50 -1.63
C LYS A 22 -17.24 -6.28 -0.77
N GLU A 23 -16.75 -6.50 0.45
CA GLU A 23 -16.40 -5.42 1.36
C GLU A 23 -15.45 -4.54 0.56
N ASN A 24 -15.91 -3.35 0.19
CA ASN A 24 -15.04 -2.40 -0.47
C ASN A 24 -13.87 -2.16 0.48
N TRP A 25 -12.66 -2.47 0.03
CA TRP A 25 -11.49 -2.35 0.88
C TRP A 25 -11.28 -0.86 1.20
N ARG A 26 -10.83 -0.56 2.41
CA ARG A 26 -10.65 0.84 2.85
C ARG A 26 -9.38 1.00 3.66
N PHE A 27 -8.87 2.22 3.66
CA PHE A 27 -7.87 2.61 4.65
C PHE A 27 -8.53 2.65 6.04
N THR A 28 -7.84 2.10 7.03
CA THR A 28 -8.24 2.12 8.45
C THR A 28 -7.58 3.25 9.22
N THR A 29 -6.55 3.88 8.64
CA THR A 29 -5.89 5.09 9.12
C THR A 29 -5.85 6.16 8.01
N PRO A 30 -5.44 7.40 8.31
CA PRO A 30 -5.26 8.41 7.26
C PRO A 30 -4.30 7.93 6.17
N ASN A 31 -4.61 8.27 4.92
CA ASN A 31 -3.78 7.98 3.75
C ASN A 31 -3.35 9.26 3.02
N ARG A 32 -3.54 10.44 3.63
CA ARG A 32 -3.10 11.73 3.10
C ARG A 32 -2.42 12.53 4.21
N PHE A 33 -1.22 13.02 3.92
CA PHE A 33 -0.36 13.66 4.91
C PHE A 33 0.28 14.91 4.33
N ASP A 34 0.10 16.05 5.00
CA ASP A 34 0.85 17.28 4.78
C ASP A 34 1.84 17.46 5.93
N VAL A 35 3.11 17.19 5.68
CA VAL A 35 4.16 17.18 6.71
C VAL A 35 5.15 18.33 6.52
N ASP A 36 5.74 18.79 7.62
CA ASP A 36 6.81 19.79 7.58
C ASP A 36 8.14 19.19 7.10
N ALA A 37 9.20 20.01 7.11
CA ALA A 37 10.50 19.59 6.62
C ALA A 37 11.22 18.58 7.52
N SER A 38 10.73 18.27 8.73
CA SER A 38 11.39 17.32 9.63
C SER A 38 11.25 15.87 9.15
N ALA A 39 11.94 14.94 9.84
CA ALA A 39 11.76 13.52 9.60
C ALA A 39 10.45 13.02 10.23
N HIS A 40 9.74 12.13 9.54
CA HIS A 40 8.45 11.57 9.97
C HIS A 40 8.46 10.05 9.89
N GLN A 41 7.70 9.43 10.81
CA GLN A 41 7.31 8.02 10.72
C GLN A 41 5.79 7.96 10.67
N LEU A 42 5.27 7.34 9.62
CA LEU A 42 3.85 7.24 9.33
C LEU A 42 3.46 5.77 9.23
N GLU A 43 2.25 5.45 9.69
CA GLU A 43 1.70 4.11 9.58
C GLU A 43 0.35 4.15 8.88
N VAL A 44 0.25 3.41 7.78
CA VAL A 44 -0.96 3.36 6.97
C VAL A 44 -1.54 1.96 6.96
N GLY A 45 -2.74 1.83 7.52
CA GLY A 45 -3.47 0.57 7.63
C GLY A 45 -4.54 0.43 6.56
N THR A 46 -4.76 -0.80 6.09
CA THR A 46 -5.88 -1.18 5.24
C THR A 46 -6.73 -2.24 5.94
N SER A 47 -8.03 -2.28 5.63
CA SER A 47 -8.99 -3.21 6.25
C SER A 47 -8.73 -4.68 5.90
N ILE A 48 -7.93 -4.92 4.87
CA ILE A 48 -7.39 -6.22 4.50
C ILE A 48 -5.91 -6.06 4.14
N GLY A 49 -5.16 -7.16 4.07
CA GLY A 49 -3.81 -7.13 3.54
C GLY A 49 -3.78 -6.68 2.07
N THR A 50 -3.07 -5.60 1.77
CA THR A 50 -2.83 -5.10 0.40
C THR A 50 -1.33 -5.03 0.14
N LEU A 51 -0.94 -5.12 -1.12
CA LEU A 51 0.44 -4.90 -1.54
C LEU A 51 0.61 -3.53 -2.17
N ILE A 52 1.81 -2.96 -2.15
CA ILE A 52 2.13 -1.77 -2.95
C ILE A 52 2.09 -2.14 -4.45
N ASN A 53 1.33 -1.37 -5.25
CA ASN A 53 1.21 -1.53 -6.69
C ASN A 53 2.26 -0.71 -7.45
N TYR A 54 2.38 0.58 -7.13
CA TYR A 54 3.44 1.43 -7.63
C TYR A 54 3.75 2.57 -6.68
N VAL A 55 4.93 3.18 -6.87
CA VAL A 55 5.33 4.42 -6.20
C VAL A 55 5.57 5.51 -7.24
N ARG A 56 4.99 6.70 -7.00
CA ARG A 56 5.20 7.91 -7.79
C ARG A 56 5.90 8.99 -6.96
N ILE A 57 7.04 9.45 -7.44
CA ILE A 57 7.88 10.43 -6.74
C ILE A 57 7.85 11.77 -7.47
N ASN A 58 7.52 12.85 -6.77
CA ASN A 58 7.46 14.22 -7.27
C ASN A 58 6.65 14.37 -8.57
N GLY A 59 5.61 13.55 -8.75
CA GLY A 59 4.76 13.53 -9.95
C GLY A 59 5.45 13.09 -11.25
N ARG A 60 6.68 12.56 -11.20
CA ARG A 60 7.50 12.28 -12.41
C ARG A 60 7.68 10.80 -12.70
N LYS A 61 8.18 10.04 -11.73
CA LYS A 61 8.60 8.64 -11.95
C LYS A 61 7.62 7.69 -11.31
N GLU A 62 7.10 6.75 -12.09
CA GLU A 62 6.25 5.66 -11.63
C GLU A 62 7.04 4.35 -11.68
N VAL A 63 7.11 3.64 -10.56
CA VAL A 63 7.76 2.32 -10.47
C VAL A 63 6.70 1.28 -10.17
N GLY A 64 6.28 0.53 -11.20
CA GLY A 64 5.33 -0.57 -11.07
C GLY A 64 5.95 -1.82 -10.45
N LEU A 65 5.27 -2.40 -9.46
CA LEU A 65 5.76 -3.51 -8.65
C LEU A 65 5.14 -4.86 -9.03
N TYR A 66 3.95 -4.84 -9.63
CA TYR A 66 3.15 -6.04 -9.92
C TYR A 66 3.80 -7.05 -10.89
N SER A 67 4.79 -6.64 -11.69
CA SER A 67 5.48 -7.50 -12.67
C SER A 67 6.89 -7.94 -12.27
N MET A 68 7.37 -7.61 -11.07
CA MET A 68 8.70 -8.02 -10.62
C MET A 68 8.69 -9.49 -10.19
N GLN A 69 9.52 -10.33 -10.82
CA GLN A 69 9.67 -11.73 -10.42
C GLN A 69 10.13 -11.81 -8.97
N ARG A 70 9.49 -12.68 -8.17
CA ARG A 70 9.81 -12.97 -6.74
C ARG A 70 11.29 -13.26 -6.44
N VAL A 71 12.11 -13.48 -7.48
CA VAL A 71 13.47 -14.03 -7.38
C VAL A 71 14.57 -12.97 -7.61
N THR A 72 14.24 -11.77 -8.06
CA THR A 72 15.26 -10.76 -8.39
C THR A 72 15.31 -9.62 -7.38
N SER A 73 16.02 -9.86 -6.26
CA SER A 73 16.65 -8.79 -5.48
C SER A 73 17.77 -8.17 -6.31
N ARG A 74 17.42 -7.35 -7.31
CA ARG A 74 18.42 -6.50 -7.96
C ARG A 74 18.50 -5.21 -7.18
N SER A 75 19.59 -5.02 -6.45
CA SER A 75 20.05 -3.68 -6.08
C SER A 75 20.28 -2.91 -7.38
N VAL A 76 19.32 -2.09 -7.77
CA VAL A 76 19.52 -1.13 -8.85
C VAL A 76 20.26 0.04 -8.22
N TYR A 77 21.54 0.19 -8.53
CA TYR A 77 22.29 1.36 -8.11
C TYR A 77 21.65 2.61 -8.72
N ILE A 78 21.34 3.60 -7.89
CA ILE A 78 20.73 4.85 -8.32
C ILE A 78 21.45 6.03 -7.63
N PRO A 79 21.87 7.06 -8.40
CA PRO A 79 22.38 8.32 -7.88
C PRO A 79 21.47 8.96 -6.83
N ALA A 80 22.06 9.76 -5.93
CA ALA A 80 21.43 10.47 -4.80
C ALA A 80 20.37 11.52 -5.18
N ASP A 81 20.02 11.58 -6.46
CA ASP A 81 19.07 12.52 -7.02
C ASP A 81 17.68 11.92 -6.75
N ALA A 82 16.92 12.60 -5.89
CA ALA A 82 15.69 12.17 -5.19
C ALA A 82 14.51 11.63 -6.02
N ASP A 83 14.68 11.35 -7.31
CA ASP A 83 13.66 10.93 -8.26
C ASP A 83 13.74 9.43 -8.59
N SER A 84 14.20 8.60 -7.65
CA SER A 84 14.27 7.15 -7.86
C SER A 84 14.19 6.33 -6.57
N CYS A 85 13.73 5.08 -6.71
CA CYS A 85 13.62 4.11 -5.63
C CYS A 85 14.00 2.69 -6.08
N CYS A 86 14.41 1.88 -5.11
CA CYS A 86 14.65 0.44 -5.21
C CYS A 86 13.53 -0.33 -4.53
N VAL A 87 13.31 -1.57 -4.97
CA VAL A 87 12.29 -2.46 -4.42
C VAL A 87 12.96 -3.77 -4.05
N TYR A 88 12.77 -4.20 -2.82
CA TYR A 88 13.31 -5.43 -2.27
C TYR A 88 12.15 -6.32 -1.83
N TRP A 89 12.16 -7.56 -2.27
CA TRP A 89 11.28 -8.59 -1.76
C TRP A 89 12.01 -9.34 -0.66
N ASN A 90 11.57 -9.22 0.58
CA ASN A 90 12.18 -9.98 1.66
C ASN A 90 11.50 -11.35 1.75
N VAL A 91 12.06 -12.30 0.98
CA VAL A 91 11.62 -13.71 0.92
C VAL A 91 12.12 -14.56 2.11
N ASN A 92 12.93 -14.01 3.02
CA ASN A 92 13.63 -14.75 4.07
C ASN A 92 13.06 -14.53 5.48
N ASN A 93 11.85 -13.98 5.61
CA ASN A 93 11.24 -13.80 6.93
C ASN A 93 10.77 -15.17 7.48
N PRO A 94 11.38 -15.72 8.56
CA PRO A 94 11.13 -17.08 9.04
C PRO A 94 9.79 -17.26 9.76
N THR A 95 8.97 -16.21 9.86
CA THR A 95 7.74 -16.18 10.68
C THR A 95 6.45 -16.49 9.92
N ASN A 96 6.52 -16.86 8.63
CA ASN A 96 5.36 -17.25 7.82
C ASN A 96 4.26 -16.16 7.71
N LEU A 97 4.60 -14.91 8.06
CA LEU A 97 3.78 -13.73 7.81
C LEU A 97 4.19 -13.20 6.43
N ALA A 98 3.20 -13.10 5.54
CA ALA A 98 3.25 -12.73 4.13
C ALA A 98 4.49 -11.93 3.68
N ASP A 99 5.09 -12.39 2.57
CA ASP A 99 5.92 -11.62 1.62
C ASP A 99 6.04 -10.11 1.94
N THR A 100 7.00 -9.71 2.77
CA THR A 100 7.20 -8.28 3.08
C THR A 100 7.93 -7.59 1.94
N ILE A 101 7.36 -6.48 1.44
CA ILE A 101 7.97 -5.64 0.41
C ILE A 101 8.64 -4.46 1.11
N GLU A 102 9.89 -4.19 0.77
CA GLU A 102 10.58 -2.97 1.17
C GLU A 102 10.87 -2.09 -0.05
N VAL A 103 10.41 -0.85 -0.02
CA VAL A 103 10.72 0.15 -1.05
C VAL A 103 11.60 1.23 -0.43
N ILE A 104 12.77 1.47 -1.02
CA ILE A 104 13.75 2.44 -0.52
C ILE A 104 13.97 3.51 -1.59
N GLY A 105 13.57 4.74 -1.30
CA GLY A 105 13.90 5.94 -2.07
C GLY A 105 15.00 6.75 -1.40
N GLY A 106 15.50 7.78 -2.09
CA GLY A 106 16.60 8.61 -1.57
C GLY A 106 16.27 9.41 -0.29
N TRP A 107 15.00 9.56 0.07
CA TRP A 107 14.54 10.32 1.24
C TRP A 107 13.34 9.64 1.93
N PHE A 108 13.03 8.40 1.58
CA PHE A 108 11.94 7.66 2.18
C PHE A 108 12.21 6.15 2.17
N SER A 109 11.60 5.42 3.09
CA SER A 109 11.48 3.97 3.00
C SER A 109 10.08 3.50 3.38
N ILE A 110 9.63 2.40 2.78
CA ILE A 110 8.32 1.82 3.02
C ILE A 110 8.52 0.34 3.30
N MET A 111 8.06 -0.13 4.44
CA MET A 111 7.96 -1.54 4.78
C MET A 111 6.48 -1.95 4.75
N ASP A 112 6.13 -2.82 3.82
CA ASP A 112 4.78 -3.36 3.67
C ASP A 112 4.69 -4.75 4.31
N THR A 113 3.78 -4.87 5.27
CA THR A 113 3.47 -6.13 5.99
C THR A 113 2.15 -6.74 5.53
N GLY A 114 1.56 -6.21 4.46
CA GLY A 114 0.23 -6.55 3.99
C GLY A 114 -0.81 -5.59 4.58
N GLU A 115 -1.12 -5.68 5.86
CA GLU A 115 -2.15 -4.81 6.47
C GLU A 115 -1.61 -3.42 6.80
N LEU A 116 -0.35 -3.33 7.22
CA LEU A 116 0.30 -2.10 7.64
C LEU A 116 1.48 -1.74 6.74
N LYS A 117 1.57 -0.46 6.41
CA LYS A 117 2.66 0.15 5.65
C LYS A 117 3.35 1.12 6.59
N HIS A 118 4.57 0.78 6.98
CA HIS A 118 5.41 1.64 7.81
C HIS A 118 6.25 2.50 6.87
N ILE A 119 6.00 3.81 6.88
CA ILE A 119 6.62 4.77 5.97
C ILE A 119 7.52 5.69 6.78
N ARG A 120 8.81 5.67 6.49
CA ARG A 120 9.78 6.65 7.00
C ARG A 120 9.99 7.72 5.93
N ILE A 121 9.96 8.97 6.36
CA ILE A 121 10.29 10.15 5.56
C ILE A 121 11.46 10.87 6.22
N ASP A 122 12.52 11.13 5.47
CA ASP A 122 13.69 11.87 5.94
C ASP A 122 13.49 13.39 5.91
N GLU A 123 14.36 14.12 6.61
CA GLU A 123 14.35 15.60 6.61
C GLU A 123 14.47 16.18 5.18
N ASN A 124 13.86 17.33 4.94
CA ASN A 124 13.82 18.00 3.64
C ASN A 124 14.75 19.20 3.53
N ASP A 125 16.02 18.91 3.28
CA ASP A 125 17.04 19.92 2.96
C ASP A 125 17.18 20.17 1.45
N SER A 126 16.23 19.71 0.63
CA SER A 126 16.35 19.79 -0.85
C SER A 126 16.02 21.17 -1.44
N GLY A 127 15.57 22.13 -0.62
CA GLY A 127 15.14 23.47 -1.06
C GLY A 127 13.84 23.49 -1.89
N ARG A 128 13.18 22.33 -2.08
CA ARG A 128 11.91 22.17 -2.79
C ARG A 128 10.93 21.31 -2.00
N ASN A 129 9.64 21.53 -2.20
CA ASN A 129 8.63 20.60 -1.71
C ASN A 129 8.79 19.26 -2.42
N ARG A 130 8.44 18.17 -1.74
CA ARG A 130 8.56 16.80 -2.27
C ARG A 130 7.25 16.07 -2.08
N ASP A 131 6.87 15.28 -3.06
CA ASP A 131 5.65 14.51 -3.05
C ASP A 131 5.96 13.02 -3.21
N LEU A 132 5.31 12.20 -2.39
CA LEU A 132 5.33 10.75 -2.50
C LEU A 132 3.89 10.24 -2.60
N VAL A 133 3.60 9.51 -3.67
CA VAL A 133 2.33 8.82 -3.86
C VAL A 133 2.59 7.33 -3.96
N ILE A 134 1.85 6.54 -3.20
CA ILE A 134 1.96 5.08 -3.15
C ILE A 134 0.59 4.52 -3.47
N GLU A 135 0.43 3.84 -4.61
CA GLU A 135 -0.82 3.14 -4.89
C GLU A 135 -0.76 1.74 -4.30
N VAL A 136 -1.82 1.31 -3.60
CA VAL A 136 -1.97 -0.06 -3.14
C VAL A 136 -2.85 -0.89 -4.10
N CYS A 137 -2.52 -2.17 -4.22
CA CYS A 137 -3.26 -3.16 -4.98
C CYS A 137 -4.65 -3.40 -4.37
N GLY A 138 -5.65 -3.54 -5.24
CA GLY A 138 -6.99 -3.97 -4.85
C GLY A 138 -8.13 -2.98 -5.15
N ASP A 139 -9.34 -3.40 -4.80
CA ASP A 139 -10.54 -2.56 -4.82
C ASP A 139 -10.63 -1.71 -3.53
N VAL A 140 -9.54 -0.98 -3.23
CA VAL A 140 -9.48 -0.04 -2.10
C VAL A 140 -10.06 1.30 -2.52
N ILE A 141 -11.05 1.84 -1.80
CA ILE A 141 -11.56 3.18 -2.07
C ILE A 141 -10.45 4.20 -1.83
N GLY A 142 -10.10 4.97 -2.88
CA GLY A 142 -9.11 6.02 -2.79
C GLY A 142 -7.66 5.54 -2.70
N ARG A 143 -7.37 4.33 -3.24
CA ARG A 143 -6.11 3.57 -3.52
C ARG A 143 -4.73 4.18 -3.27
N ASP A 144 -4.61 5.50 -3.19
CA ASP A 144 -3.38 6.23 -3.02
C ASP A 144 -3.14 6.58 -1.56
N ILE A 145 -1.91 6.36 -1.10
CA ILE A 145 -1.32 7.03 0.05
C ILE A 145 -0.56 8.24 -0.50
N VAL A 146 -0.85 9.44 -0.03
CA VAL A 146 -0.28 10.69 -0.53
C VAL A 146 0.43 11.43 0.60
N ILE A 147 1.69 11.78 0.37
CA ILE A 147 2.51 12.53 1.33
C ILE A 147 3.07 13.74 0.61
N HIS A 148 2.76 14.91 1.13
CA HIS A 148 3.30 16.20 0.70
C HIS A 148 4.23 16.73 1.79
N GLN A 149 5.53 16.79 1.51
CA GLN A 149 6.54 17.30 2.44
C GLN A 149 6.99 18.69 2.03
N LYS A 150 6.87 19.65 2.96
CA LYS A 150 7.34 21.03 2.75
C LYS A 150 8.86 21.08 2.72
N LYS A 151 9.40 22.03 1.95
CA LYS A 151 10.81 22.44 2.10
C LYS A 151 11.04 23.11 3.45
N LYS A 152 12.28 23.03 3.91
CA LYS A 152 12.80 23.82 5.03
C LYS A 152 12.81 25.32 4.71
#